data_AF-A0A6H0KVN1-F1
#
_entry.id   AF-A0A6H0KVN1-F1
#
_cell.length_a   1.000
_cell.length_b   1.000
_cell.length_c   1.000
_cell.angle_alpha   90.00
_cell.angle_beta   90.00
_cell.angle_gamma   90.00
#
_symmetry.space_group_name_H-M   'P 1'
#
loop_
_entity.id
_entity.type
_entity.pdbx_description
1 polymer ?
#
loop_
_entity_poly.entity_id
_entity_poly.type
_entity_poly.pdbx_seq_one_letter_code
_entity_poly.pdbx_strand_id
1 'polypeptide(L)' 'MNVWICNRAVKQLVAIAFNQLGINRLYINIFEYNVASMRVLEIIGFEKEAIIKLSVIKEGRIFNEYIYSIMNI' A
#
# COMPACT_ATOMS: atom_id res chain seq x y z
N MET A 1 -0.58 17.04 -2.91
CA MET A 1 -0.97 16.42 -1.62
C MET A 1 0.29 16.21 -0.80
N ASN A 2 0.31 16.58 0.48
CA ASN A 2 1.52 16.50 1.31
C ASN A 2 1.66 15.11 1.96
N VAL A 3 2.88 14.59 2.07
CA VAL A 3 3.19 13.26 2.63
C VAL A 3 2.61 13.08 4.04
N TRP A 4 2.67 14.12 4.88
CA TRP A 4 2.12 14.10 6.23
C TRP A 4 0.61 13.87 6.28
N ILE A 5 -0.14 14.40 5.31
CA ILE A 5 -1.58 14.20 5.21
C ILE A 5 -1.87 12.75 4.81
N CYS A 6 -1.14 12.21 3.82
CA CYS A 6 -1.25 10.81 3.42
C CYS A 6 -0.96 9.86 4.58
N ASN A 7 0.14 10.09 5.31
CA ASN A 7 0.52 9.25 6.45
C ASN A 7 -0.58 9.21 7.51
N ARG A 8 -1.16 10.37 7.85
CA ARG A 8 -2.27 10.45 8.82
C ARG A 8 -3.53 9.74 8.33
N ALA A 9 -3.92 9.97 7.08
CA ALA A 9 -5.13 9.38 6.50
C ALA A 9 -5.04 7.85 6.45
N VAL A 10 -3.93 7.30 5.93
CA VAL A 10 -3.75 5.85 5.82
C VAL A 10 -3.63 5.21 7.20
N LYS A 11 -2.94 5.85 8.16
CA LYS A 11 -2.87 5.35 9.55
C LYS A 11 -4.25 5.29 10.21
N GLN A 12 -5.10 6.30 9.99
CA GLN A 12 -6.48 6.29 10.49
C GLN A 12 -7.31 5.17 9.84
N LEU A 13 -7.16 4.96 8.54
CA LEU A 13 -7.85 3.89 7.82
C LEU A 13 -7.47 2.52 8.35
N VAL A 14 -6.17 2.26 8.58
CA VAL A 14 -5.69 1.01 9.20
C VAL A 14 -6.31 0.81 10.58
N ALA A 15 -6.33 1.85 11.42
CA ALA A 15 -6.94 1.77 12.74
C ALA A 15 -8.45 1.46 12.70
N ILE A 16 -9.19 2.04 11.75
CA ILE A 16 -10.61 1.75 11.56
C ILE A 16 -10.79 0.29 11.11
N ALA A 17 -10.03 -0.13 10.10
CA ALA A 17 -10.11 -1.49 9.56
C ALA A 17 -9.90 -2.55 10.65
N PHE A 18 -8.86 -2.39 11.46
CA PHE A 18 -8.49 -3.35 12.49
C PHE A 18 -9.38 -3.28 13.73
N ASN A 19 -9.64 -2.07 14.25
CA ASN A 19 -10.28 -1.92 15.56
C ASN A 19 -11.80 -1.86 15.49
N GLN A 20 -12.37 -1.45 14.35
CA GLN A 20 -13.82 -1.24 14.23
C GLN A 20 -14.47 -2.23 13.27
N LEU A 21 -13.78 -2.59 12.18
CA LEU A 21 -14.35 -3.45 11.14
C LEU A 21 -13.96 -4.94 11.31
N GLY A 22 -13.06 -5.26 12.22
CA GLY A 22 -12.58 -6.65 12.42
C GLY A 22 -11.87 -7.22 11.19
N ILE A 23 -11.27 -6.36 10.35
CA ILE A 23 -10.49 -6.79 9.20
C ILE A 23 -9.11 -7.23 9.72
N ASN A 24 -8.68 -8.44 9.37
CA ASN A 24 -7.39 -8.96 9.85
C ASN A 24 -6.22 -8.64 8.91
N ARG A 25 -6.51 -8.24 7.67
CA ARG A 25 -5.47 -7.96 6.66
C ARG A 25 -5.91 -6.90 5.68
N LEU A 26 -5.01 -5.97 5.42
CA LEU A 26 -5.10 -5.02 4.31
C LEU A 26 -3.94 -5.29 3.36
N TYR A 27 -4.20 -5.20 2.06
CA TYR A 27 -3.16 -5.24 1.04
C TYR A 27 -3.46 -4.23 -0.06
N ILE A 28 -2.42 -3.84 -0.78
CA ILE A 28 -2.52 -2.89 -1.88
C ILE A 28 -1.47 -3.19 -2.93
N ASN A 29 -1.87 -2.97 -4.18
CA ASN A 29 -1.01 -3.04 -5.35
C ASN A 29 -0.52 -1.64 -5.71
N ILE A 30 0.77 -1.48 -5.94
CA ILE A 30 1.42 -0.21 -6.26
C ILE A 30 2.27 -0.38 -7.53
N PHE A 31 2.15 0.55 -8.48
CA PHE A 31 3.01 0.58 -9.67
C PHE A 31 4.48 0.78 -9.28
N GLU A 32 5.39 0.11 -9.99
CA GLU A 32 6.84 0.15 -9.69
C GLU A 32 7.43 1.55 -9.53
N TYR A 33 6.93 2.54 -10.30
CA TYR A 33 7.47 3.90 -10.30
C TYR A 33 6.90 4.77 -9.17
N ASN A 34 5.88 4.31 -8.45
CA ASN A 34 5.23 5.10 -7.39
C ASN A 34 5.92 4.92 -6.03
N VAL A 35 7.20 5.28 -5.99
CA VAL A 35 8.07 5.18 -4.81
C VAL A 35 7.55 6.02 -3.63
N ALA A 36 6.89 7.15 -3.91
CA ALA A 36 6.33 8.00 -2.87
C ALA A 36 5.22 7.30 -2.08
N SER A 37 4.30 6.59 -2.75
CA SER A 37 3.27 5.79 -2.08
C SER A 37 3.87 4.60 -1.32
N MET A 38 4.89 3.94 -1.89
CA MET A 38 5.59 2.85 -1.19
C MET A 38 6.16 3.31 0.15
N ARG A 39 6.81 4.48 0.20
CA ARG A 39 7.35 5.05 1.45
C ARG A 39 6.26 5.34 2.48
N VAL A 40 5.10 5.83 2.06
CA VAL A 40 3.95 6.07 2.96
C VAL A 40 3.51 4.75 3.61
N LEU A 41 3.40 3.69 2.83
CA LEU A 41 3.01 2.36 3.30
C LEU A 41 4.04 1.79 4.30
N GLU A 42 5.32 1.88 3.96
CA GLU A 42 6.43 1.43 4.82
C GLU A 42 6.46 2.17 6.16
N ILE A 43 6.23 3.50 6.17
CA ILE A 43 6.16 4.31 7.40
C ILE A 43 5.01 3.85 8.32
N ILE A 44 3.92 3.35 7.75
CA ILE A 44 2.72 2.93 8.50
C ILE A 44 2.84 1.50 9.00
N GLY A 45 3.82 0.74 8.51
CA GLY A 45 4.07 -0.65 8.90
C GLY A 45 3.53 -1.68 7.93
N PHE A 46 3.21 -1.29 6.68
CA PHE A 46 3.01 -2.28 5.62
C PHE A 46 4.36 -2.88 5.20
N GLU A 47 4.34 -4.17 4.94
CA GLU A 47 5.47 -4.94 4.44
C GLU A 47 5.32 -5.20 2.94
N LYS A 48 6.44 -5.21 2.22
CA LYS A 48 6.47 -5.60 0.81
C LYS A 48 6.40 -7.11 0.71
N GLU A 49 5.27 -7.62 0.28
CA GLU A 49 4.97 -9.04 0.22
C GLU A 49 5.42 -9.68 -1.10
N ALA A 50 5.20 -8.97 -2.22
CA ALA A 50 5.53 -9.50 -3.54
C ALA A 50 5.82 -8.41 -4.58
N ILE A 51 6.51 -8.81 -5.65
CA ILE A 51 6.63 -8.05 -6.89
C ILE A 51 6.13 -8.96 -8.01
N ILE A 52 5.02 -8.59 -8.63
CA ILE A 52 4.49 -9.29 -9.79
C ILE A 52 5.09 -8.65 -11.03
N LYS A 53 5.83 -9.45 -11.81
CA LYS A 53 6.59 -8.93 -12.94
C LYS A 53 5.69 -8.67 -14.13
N LEU A 54 5.88 -7.50 -14.76
CA LEU A 54 5.22 -7.12 -16.02
C LEU A 54 3.69 -7.35 -16.02
N SER A 55 3.02 -7.11 -14.89
CA SER A 55 1.62 -7.50 -14.68
C SER A 55 0.60 -6.42 -15.00
N VAL A 56 1.03 -5.17 -15.17
CA VAL A 56 0.10 -4.06 -15.34
C VAL A 56 0.46 -3.13 -16.48
N ILE A 57 -0.55 -2.75 -17.26
CA ILE A 57 -0.42 -1.81 -18.38
C ILE A 57 -0.93 -0.44 -17.95
N LYS A 58 -0.09 0.57 -18.04
CA LYS A 58 -0.47 1.97 -17.83
C LYS A 58 0.13 2.82 -18.94
N GLU A 59 -0.72 3.60 -19.61
CA GLU A 59 -0.30 4.51 -20.70
C GLU A 59 0.50 3.79 -21.80
N GLY A 60 0.06 2.58 -22.16
CA GLY A 60 0.68 1.77 -23.21
C GLY A 60 2.02 1.12 -22.82
N ARG A 61 2.46 1.26 -21.56
CA ARG A 61 3.68 0.65 -21.02
C ARG A 61 3.34 -0.43 -20.00
N ILE A 62 4.16 -1.48 -19.98
CA ILE A 62 4.02 -2.60 -19.03
C ILE A 62 4.97 -2.35 -17.85
N PHE A 63 4.46 -2.50 -16.63
CA PHE A 63 5.20 -2.28 -15.39
C PHE A 63 5.10 -3.48 -14.45
N ASN A 64 6.04 -3.57 -13.52
CA ASN A 64 5.88 -4.45 -12.36
C ASN A 64 4.88 -3.85 -11.36
N GLU A 65 4.19 -4.72 -10.63
CA GLU A 65 3.27 -4.36 -9.56
C GLU A 65 3.83 -4.84 -8.23
N TYR A 66 3.87 -3.95 -7.24
CA TYR A 66 4.37 -4.22 -5.90
C TYR A 66 3.17 -4.43 -4.98
N ILE A 67 3.13 -5.56 -4.30
CA ILE A 67 2.11 -5.86 -3.31
C ILE A 67 2.68 -5.53 -1.93
N TYR A 68 1.99 -4.66 -1.21
CA TYR A 68 2.25 -4.36 0.18
C TYR A 68 1.08 -4.84 1.04
N SER A 69 1.35 -5.37 2.22
CA SER A 69 0.30 -5.79 3.15
C SER A 69 0.63 -5.47 4.60
N ILE A 70 -0.41 -5.36 5.43
CA ILE A 70 -0.32 -5.25 6.89
C ILE A 70 -1.40 -6.15 7.50
N MET A 71 -1.06 -6.82 8.59
CA MET A 71 -1.91 -7.81 9.25
C MET A 71 -2.11 -7.45 10.72
N ASN A 72 -3.29 -7.77 11.25
CA ASN A 72 -3.64 -7.73 12.66
C ASN A 72 -3.89 -9.17 13.10
N ILE A 73 -2.93 -9.76 13.81
CA ILE A 73 -2.88 -11.19 14.19
C ILE A 73 -2.87 -11.32 15.70
#